data_AF-A0A7C3QHK7-F1
#
_entry.id   AF-A0A7C3QHK7-F1
#
_cell.length_a   1.000
_cell.length_b   1.000
_cell.length_c   1.000
_cell.angle_alpha   90.00
_cell.angle_beta   90.00
_cell.angle_gamma   90.00
#
_symmetry.space_group_name_H-M   'P 1'
#
loop_
_entity.id
_entity.type
_entity.pdbx_description
1 polymer ?
#
loop_
_entity_poly.entity_id
_entity_poly.type
_entity_poly.pdbx_seq_one_letter_code
_entity_poly.pdbx_strand_id
1 'polypeptide(L)'
;VWCIADIGYQFSEDREVSPWILDTIKPIQLSHFDFAAYLAARREFSTSEWIDLLIQSIGFNPELFGRRSKLTQLLRLIPYCERNYNLIELGPKGTGKSHIYSEFSPHGILISGGEVTVAKLFVNNATGRIGLVGYWDTVAFDEFAGKQKRVDKALVDILKNYMANKSFSRGIETLGAEASLAFVGNTQHTLPYMLRHKDLFADLPDKYYDSAFLDRLHYYAPGWEVDIIRGEMFSDGYGFVVDYLAEILRSLRNQDYSRLYREHFDLLEDISTRDRTGIQKSFSGLMKIIFPHEEATPAEIEELLRFAIEGRKRVKDQIMRLDTTYTAVRFGYREKKSGAVKLVKTLEETQYPQFYFRDGAGADSAPPEEPAPQEAAAAGPPAALQPGHVVVEENQRGISFDALFGPYLREASRIEITDPYLRHFYQVRNLMELLETIVRVKGPGEETAVHVITARDELNGERQAEYFQRIEAACVTVGIQFSVSFAPDSQIHARHIVTDHGWKISLDRGLDVFQRYEMNDAFDFANRLQEVRPCKPFEVTYLRLGEQDGG
;
A
#
# COMPACT_ATOMS: atom_id res chain seq x y z
N VAL A 1 4.80 7.87 33.91
CA VAL A 1 5.57 6.78 34.53
C VAL A 1 4.60 5.89 35.28
N TRP A 2 4.18 4.80 34.64
CA TRP A 2 3.44 3.75 35.32
C TRP A 2 4.43 2.91 36.13
N CYS A 3 4.10 2.60 37.37
CA CYS A 3 4.87 1.72 38.22
C CYS A 3 3.92 0.84 39.03
N ILE A 4 4.38 -0.36 39.37
CA ILE A 4 3.82 -1.14 40.47
C ILE A 4 4.55 -0.67 41.72
N ALA A 5 3.80 -0.19 42.70
CA ALA A 5 4.33 0.21 43.99
C ALA A 5 3.74 -0.69 45.07
N ASP A 6 4.61 -1.31 45.86
CA ASP A 6 4.21 -1.99 47.08
C ASP A 6 4.27 -0.96 48.22
N ILE A 7 3.15 -0.80 48.93
CA ILE A 7 3.03 0.15 50.04
C ILE A 7 2.82 -0.65 51.33
N GLY A 8 3.76 -0.49 52.25
CA GLY A 8 3.68 -1.00 53.61
C GLY A 8 3.00 0.01 54.53
N TYR A 9 2.24 -0.49 55.50
CA TYR A 9 1.68 0.33 56.57
C TYR A 9 2.45 0.06 57.86
N GLN A 10 3.04 1.12 58.43
CA GLN A 10 3.68 1.08 59.74
C GLN A 10 3.13 2.21 60.61
N PHE A 11 2.40 1.84 61.65
CA PHE A 11 1.82 2.81 62.57
C PHE A 11 2.91 3.61 63.31
N SER A 12 2.75 4.92 63.33
CA SER A 12 3.57 5.87 64.11
C SER A 12 2.65 6.80 64.88
N GLU A 13 3.00 7.10 66.13
CA GLU A 13 2.30 8.09 66.96
C GLU A 13 2.75 9.53 66.65
N ASP A 14 3.87 9.69 65.93
CA ASP A 14 4.39 10.98 65.51
C ASP A 14 3.62 11.52 64.32
N ARG A 15 2.98 12.69 64.50
CA ARG A 15 2.11 13.33 63.49
C ARG A 15 2.89 13.88 62.29
N GLU A 16 4.20 14.05 62.39
CA GLU A 16 5.01 14.51 61.25
C GLU A 16 5.48 13.35 60.35
N VAL A 17 5.24 12.10 60.74
CA VAL A 17 5.67 10.91 59.98
C VAL A 17 4.48 10.27 59.26
N SER A 18 4.59 10.11 57.94
CA SER A 18 3.61 9.35 57.15
C SER A 18 3.66 7.87 57.55
N PRO A 19 2.54 7.24 57.93
CA PRO A 19 2.48 5.82 58.28
C PRO A 19 2.55 4.89 57.05
N TRP A 20 2.46 5.47 55.85
CA TRP A 20 2.62 4.75 54.58
C TRP A 20 4.07 4.81 54.15
N ILE A 21 4.70 3.64 54.00
CA ILE A 21 6.08 3.48 53.56
C ILE A 21 6.05 2.82 52.18
N LEU A 22 6.77 3.41 51.23
CA LEU A 22 6.98 2.80 49.92
C LEU A 22 8.04 1.70 50.07
N ASP A 23 7.63 0.42 49.96
CA ASP A 23 8.53 -0.72 50.12
C ASP A 23 9.33 -0.97 48.84
N THR A 24 8.62 -1.13 47.72
CA THR A 24 9.26 -1.30 46.41
C THR A 24 8.56 -0.48 45.35
N ILE A 25 9.33 -0.03 44.37
CA ILE A 25 8.81 0.59 43.16
C ILE A 25 9.40 -0.14 41.96
N LYS A 26 8.53 -0.75 41.16
CA LYS A 26 8.87 -1.39 39.89
C LYS A 26 8.28 -0.56 38.75
N PRO A 27 9.11 0.20 38.01
CA PRO A 27 8.64 0.89 36.81
C PRO A 27 8.04 -0.13 35.82
N ILE A 28 6.82 0.12 35.34
CA ILE A 28 6.19 -0.62 34.24
C ILE A 28 6.60 0.01 32.90
N GLN A 29 6.79 1.34 32.88
CA GLN A 29 7.36 2.05 31.74
C GLN A 29 8.88 1.91 31.69
N LEU A 30 9.45 1.98 30.48
CA LEU A 30 10.88 1.89 30.19
C LEU A 30 11.72 2.65 31.22
N SER A 31 12.43 1.90 32.06
CA SER A 31 13.37 2.46 33.03
C SER A 31 14.65 2.96 32.35
N HIS A 32 14.96 2.44 31.15
CA HIS A 32 16.14 2.79 30.38
C HIS A 32 15.87 2.71 28.88
N PHE A 33 16.16 3.78 28.14
CA PHE A 33 16.09 3.85 26.68
C PHE A 33 17.51 3.74 26.11
N ASP A 34 17.82 2.61 25.46
CA ASP A 34 19.10 2.37 24.80
C ASP A 34 18.90 2.30 23.28
N PHE A 35 19.24 3.40 22.60
CA PHE A 35 19.16 3.49 21.15
C PHE A 35 20.28 2.70 20.47
N ALA A 36 21.46 2.57 21.08
CA ALA A 36 22.57 1.82 20.49
C ALA A 36 22.26 0.32 20.46
N ALA A 37 21.65 -0.21 21.52
CA ALA A 37 21.17 -1.59 21.55
C ALA A 37 20.12 -1.86 20.44
N TYR A 38 19.21 -0.91 20.18
CA TYR A 38 18.25 -1.01 19.08
C TYR A 38 18.93 -1.11 17.71
N LEU A 39 19.96 -0.29 17.46
CA LEU A 39 20.74 -0.35 16.22
C LEU A 39 21.55 -1.63 16.08
N ALA A 40 22.11 -2.13 17.19
CA ALA A 40 22.82 -3.41 17.21
C ALA A 40 21.84 -4.56 16.88
N ALA A 41 20.68 -4.59 17.55
CA ALA A 41 19.65 -5.60 17.29
C ALA A 41 19.18 -5.55 15.83
N ARG A 42 18.94 -4.37 15.25
CA ARG A 42 18.54 -4.22 13.84
C ARG A 42 19.50 -4.92 12.87
N ARG A 43 20.81 -4.94 13.14
CA ARG A 43 21.81 -5.57 12.25
C ARG A 43 21.71 -7.09 12.22
N GLU A 44 21.12 -7.70 13.24
CA GLU A 44 20.93 -9.15 13.33
C GLU A 44 19.72 -9.65 12.51
N PHE A 45 18.88 -8.74 11.98
CA PHE A 45 17.71 -9.08 11.17
C PHE A 45 17.95 -8.80 9.68
N SER A 46 17.42 -9.67 8.82
CA SER A 46 17.18 -9.28 7.43
C SER A 46 16.13 -8.17 7.36
N THR A 47 16.11 -7.43 6.24
CA THR A 47 15.11 -6.35 6.05
C THR A 47 13.68 -6.87 6.08
N SER A 48 13.40 -8.08 5.58
CA SER A 48 12.07 -8.67 5.62
C SER A 48 11.63 -9.02 7.04
N GLU A 49 12.49 -9.70 7.81
CA GLU A 49 12.20 -10.04 9.21
C GLU A 49 12.03 -8.80 10.08
N TRP A 50 12.83 -7.76 9.81
CA TRP A 50 12.71 -6.49 10.52
C TRP A 50 11.38 -5.79 10.27
N ILE A 51 10.94 -5.72 9.01
CA ILE A 51 9.64 -5.15 8.67
C ILE A 51 8.53 -5.97 9.30
N ASP A 52 8.63 -7.30 9.30
CA ASP A 52 7.64 -8.18 9.91
C ASP A 52 7.54 -7.97 11.42
N LEU A 53 8.68 -7.81 12.12
CA LEU A 53 8.72 -7.45 13.53
C LEU A 53 8.06 -6.09 13.79
N LEU A 54 8.28 -5.08 12.94
CA LEU A 54 7.64 -3.77 13.08
C LEU A 54 6.13 -3.84 12.86
N ILE A 55 5.67 -4.60 11.86
CA ILE A 55 4.25 -4.83 11.56
C ILE A 55 3.56 -5.54 12.73
N GLN A 56 4.25 -6.52 13.32
CA GLN A 56 3.80 -7.19 14.53
C GLN A 56 3.76 -6.26 15.74
N SER A 57 4.73 -5.36 15.87
CA SER A 57 4.80 -4.36 16.95
C SER A 57 3.66 -3.33 16.91
N ILE A 58 3.08 -3.07 15.72
CA ILE A 58 1.87 -2.24 15.58
C ILE A 58 0.57 -3.06 15.64
N GLY A 59 0.68 -4.37 15.90
CA GLY A 59 -0.44 -5.26 16.21
C GLY A 59 -0.95 -6.12 15.04
N PHE A 60 -0.29 -6.12 13.88
CA PHE A 60 -0.76 -6.85 12.70
C PHE A 60 0.04 -8.14 12.44
N ASN A 61 -0.62 -9.19 11.93
CA ASN A 61 0.03 -10.41 11.49
C ASN A 61 0.73 -10.19 10.13
N PRO A 62 2.08 -10.18 10.06
CA PRO A 62 2.81 -9.88 8.83
C PRO A 62 2.58 -10.88 7.69
N GLU A 63 2.16 -12.11 7.95
CA GLU A 63 1.93 -13.12 6.90
C GLU A 63 0.74 -12.78 5.99
N LEU A 64 -0.16 -11.92 6.45
CA LEU A 64 -1.36 -11.52 5.71
C LEU A 64 -1.14 -10.29 4.83
N PHE A 65 0.05 -9.69 4.85
CA PHE A 65 0.35 -8.47 4.11
C PHE A 65 1.46 -8.68 3.07
N GLY A 66 1.21 -8.17 1.87
CA GLY A 66 2.23 -7.96 0.85
C GLY A 66 3.27 -6.91 1.25
N ARG A 67 4.40 -6.85 0.52
CA ARG A 67 5.51 -5.93 0.82
C ARG A 67 5.05 -4.48 0.77
N ARG A 68 4.32 -4.09 -0.27
CA ARG A 68 3.73 -2.76 -0.43
C ARG A 68 2.75 -2.42 0.68
N SER A 69 1.88 -3.36 1.05
CA SER A 69 0.91 -3.15 2.14
C SER A 69 1.60 -2.92 3.49
N LYS A 70 2.71 -3.63 3.77
CA LYS A 70 3.54 -3.40 4.95
C LYS A 70 4.16 -1.98 4.94
N LEU A 71 4.72 -1.54 3.81
CA LEU A 71 5.24 -0.18 3.68
C LEU A 71 4.16 0.89 3.89
N THR A 72 2.94 0.68 3.39
CA THR A 72 1.80 1.58 3.62
C THR A 72 1.40 1.65 5.09
N GLN A 73 1.49 0.54 5.85
CA GLN A 73 1.27 0.58 7.30
C GLN A 73 2.39 1.35 8.02
N LEU A 74 3.65 1.09 7.68
CA LEU A 74 4.80 1.77 8.29
C LEU A 74 4.85 3.27 7.96
N LEU A 75 4.33 3.69 6.81
CA LEU A 75 4.19 5.10 6.44
C LEU A 75 3.41 5.90 7.52
N ARG A 76 2.42 5.28 8.18
CA ARG A 76 1.64 5.91 9.26
C ARG A 76 2.47 6.24 10.51
N LEU A 77 3.67 5.66 10.64
CA LEU A 77 4.60 5.94 11.74
C LEU A 77 5.51 7.14 11.45
N ILE A 78 5.64 7.59 10.20
CA ILE A 78 6.53 8.70 9.81
C ILE A 78 6.25 9.99 10.59
N PRO A 79 5.00 10.41 10.84
CA PRO A 79 4.72 11.59 11.66
C PRO A 79 5.44 11.58 13.03
N TYR A 80 5.67 10.40 13.60
CA TYR A 80 6.36 10.24 14.88
C TYR A 80 7.89 10.35 14.77
N CYS A 81 8.52 9.98 13.65
CA CYS A 81 9.98 10.01 13.47
C CYS A 81 10.52 11.14 12.57
N GLU A 82 9.64 11.86 11.88
CA GLU A 82 10.01 12.99 11.01
C GLU A 82 9.30 14.25 11.51
N ARG A 83 10.05 15.34 11.72
CA ARG A 83 9.52 16.60 12.25
C ARG A 83 8.73 17.36 11.20
N ASN A 84 7.59 17.93 11.55
CA ASN A 84 6.73 18.70 10.63
C ASN A 84 6.53 17.93 9.32
N TYR A 85 6.01 16.71 9.43
CA TYR A 85 5.59 15.88 8.31
C TYR A 85 4.07 15.95 8.15
N ASN A 86 3.61 16.35 6.98
CA ASN A 86 2.19 16.53 6.68
C ASN A 86 1.71 15.36 5.82
N LEU A 87 0.99 14.43 6.42
CA LEU A 87 0.44 13.24 5.77
C LEU A 87 -1.07 13.40 5.61
N ILE A 88 -1.60 12.98 4.46
CA ILE A 88 -3.04 12.79 4.30
C ILE A 88 -3.33 11.33 3.93
N GLU A 89 -4.32 10.73 4.56
CA GLU A 89 -4.81 9.40 4.24
C GLU A 89 -6.33 9.45 4.04
N LEU A 90 -6.77 9.16 2.81
CA LEU A 90 -8.18 9.05 2.47
C LEU A 90 -8.45 7.66 1.90
N GLY A 91 -9.54 7.04 2.33
CA GLY A 91 -9.94 5.74 1.81
C GLY A 91 -11.24 5.21 2.41
N PRO A 92 -11.61 3.96 2.11
CA PRO A 92 -12.81 3.31 2.64
C PRO A 92 -12.82 3.23 4.17
N LYS A 93 -14.01 3.07 4.76
CA LYS A 93 -14.17 2.86 6.21
C LYS A 93 -13.58 1.50 6.63
N GLY A 94 -13.11 1.41 7.87
CA GLY A 94 -12.65 0.13 8.46
C GLY A 94 -11.19 -0.24 8.20
N THR A 95 -10.38 0.64 7.60
CA THR A 95 -8.96 0.38 7.28
C THR A 95 -7.97 0.76 8.40
N GLY A 96 -8.47 1.03 9.62
CA GLY A 96 -7.65 1.36 10.81
C GLY A 96 -6.91 2.69 10.79
N LYS A 97 -7.28 3.61 9.91
CA LYS A 97 -6.57 4.88 9.66
C LYS A 97 -6.33 5.73 10.92
N SER A 98 -7.27 5.70 11.86
CA SER A 98 -7.22 6.51 13.09
C SER A 98 -6.51 5.81 14.25
N HIS A 99 -6.43 4.48 14.23
CA HIS A 99 -5.99 3.67 15.38
C HIS A 99 -4.55 3.96 15.80
N ILE A 100 -3.63 4.07 14.81
CA ILE A 100 -2.24 4.41 15.09
C ILE A 100 -2.16 5.77 15.79
N TYR A 101 -2.96 6.74 15.40
CA TYR A 101 -2.85 8.08 15.99
C TYR A 101 -3.47 8.23 17.38
N SER A 102 -4.37 7.32 17.78
CA SER A 102 -4.96 7.31 19.11
C SER A 102 -4.19 6.45 20.11
N GLU A 103 -3.71 5.27 19.70
CA GLU A 103 -3.20 4.24 20.64
C GLU A 103 -1.69 3.98 20.55
N PHE A 104 -1.00 4.42 19.49
CA PHE A 104 0.39 4.01 19.25
C PHE A 104 1.44 4.77 20.07
N SER A 105 1.20 6.01 20.47
CA SER A 105 2.28 6.81 21.06
C SER A 105 1.74 7.81 22.06
N PRO A 106 2.39 7.92 23.25
CA PRO A 106 2.08 8.97 24.21
C PRO A 106 2.48 10.37 23.71
N HIS A 107 3.12 10.49 22.54
CA HIS A 107 3.53 11.75 21.92
C HIS A 107 2.62 12.17 20.76
N GLY A 108 1.51 11.45 20.54
CA GLY A 108 0.48 11.79 19.55
C GLY A 108 -0.85 12.17 20.18
N ILE A 109 -1.61 13.02 19.47
CA ILE A 109 -3.01 13.29 19.81
C ILE A 109 -3.91 13.17 18.57
N LEU A 110 -5.03 12.46 18.71
CA LEU A 110 -6.08 12.39 17.71
C LEU A 110 -7.21 13.38 18.05
N ILE A 111 -7.57 14.22 17.09
CA ILE A 111 -8.68 15.16 17.18
C ILE A 111 -9.84 14.61 16.34
N SER A 112 -10.90 14.12 16.99
CA SER A 112 -12.10 13.61 16.33
C SER A 112 -13.22 14.66 16.25
N GLY A 113 -13.93 14.72 15.11
CA GLY A 113 -15.35 15.09 15.09
C GLY A 113 -15.79 16.51 15.49
N GLY A 114 -15.04 17.58 15.18
CA GLY A 114 -15.57 18.95 15.39
C GLY A 114 -14.57 20.07 15.10
N GLU A 115 -15.11 21.24 14.75
CA GLU A 115 -14.41 22.50 14.44
C GLU A 115 -13.14 22.71 15.29
N VAL A 116 -11.97 22.45 14.70
CA VAL A 116 -10.70 22.85 15.31
C VAL A 116 -10.60 24.35 15.21
N THR A 117 -10.27 25.01 16.31
CA THR A 117 -10.06 26.47 16.35
C THR A 117 -8.58 26.79 16.35
N VAL A 118 -8.24 27.99 15.88
CA VAL A 118 -6.87 28.53 15.97
C VAL A 118 -6.32 28.46 17.39
N ALA A 119 -7.15 28.77 18.39
CA ALA A 119 -6.77 28.77 19.79
C ALA A 119 -6.38 27.38 20.32
N LYS A 120 -7.10 26.34 19.91
CA LYS A 120 -6.82 24.96 20.33
C LYS A 120 -5.54 24.44 19.66
N LEU A 121 -5.35 24.75 18.38
CA LEU A 121 -4.23 24.20 17.62
C LEU A 121 -2.91 24.95 17.86
N PHE A 122 -2.94 26.29 17.90
CA PHE A 122 -1.75 27.13 17.88
C PHE A 122 -1.52 27.92 19.17
N VAL A 123 -2.37 28.89 19.44
CA VAL A 123 -2.25 29.73 20.64
C VAL A 123 -3.56 30.40 20.97
N ASN A 124 -3.94 30.33 22.24
CA ASN A 124 -5.04 31.12 22.74
C ASN A 124 -4.55 32.54 23.07
N ASN A 125 -4.91 33.52 22.25
CA ASN A 125 -4.46 34.91 22.43
C ASN A 125 -4.94 35.57 23.75
N ALA A 126 -6.04 35.08 24.34
CA ALA A 126 -6.56 35.61 25.61
C ALA A 126 -5.78 35.10 26.83
N THR A 127 -5.32 33.84 26.80
CA THR A 127 -4.60 33.21 27.94
C THR A 127 -3.10 33.07 27.71
N GLY A 128 -2.64 33.24 26.47
CA GLY A 128 -1.25 33.03 26.07
C GLY A 128 -0.78 31.57 26.04
N ARG A 129 -1.67 30.60 26.30
CA ARG A 129 -1.33 29.18 26.28
C ARG A 129 -1.09 28.71 24.86
N ILE A 130 0.05 28.06 24.66
CA ILE A 130 0.38 27.34 23.43
C ILE A 130 -0.66 26.24 23.21
N GLY A 131 -0.97 25.95 21.95
CA GLY A 131 -1.91 24.91 21.53
C GLY A 131 -1.23 23.57 21.28
N LEU A 132 -1.97 22.65 20.69
CA LEU A 132 -1.54 21.26 20.52
C LEU A 132 -0.21 21.11 19.76
N VAL A 133 0.05 21.92 18.73
CA VAL A 133 1.28 21.78 17.92
C VAL A 133 2.57 22.09 18.69
N GLY A 134 2.48 22.76 19.84
CA GLY A 134 3.65 23.05 20.68
C GLY A 134 3.93 21.99 21.75
N TYR A 135 3.02 21.04 21.98
CA TYR A 135 3.19 19.99 23.01
C TYR A 135 3.35 18.59 22.43
N TRP A 136 2.71 18.31 21.30
CA TRP A 136 2.66 16.97 20.72
C TRP A 136 3.66 16.83 19.55
N ASP A 137 4.25 15.65 19.39
CA ASP A 137 5.10 15.34 18.24
C ASP A 137 4.26 15.09 16.97
N THR A 138 3.05 14.55 17.14
CA THR A 138 2.07 14.33 16.06
C THR A 138 0.68 14.79 16.48
N VAL A 139 0.03 15.57 15.62
CA VAL A 139 -1.38 15.97 15.75
C VAL A 139 -2.16 15.41 14.57
N ALA A 140 -3.05 14.46 14.84
CA ALA A 140 -3.89 13.83 13.83
C ALA A 140 -5.31 14.39 13.85
N PHE A 141 -5.90 14.56 12.67
CA PHE A 141 -7.28 15.00 12.46
C PHE A 141 -8.08 13.81 11.93
N ASP A 142 -8.98 13.28 12.74
CA ASP A 142 -9.92 12.25 12.29
C ASP A 142 -11.12 12.87 11.59
N GLU A 143 -11.75 12.07 10.73
CA GLU A 143 -12.88 12.45 9.91
C GLU A 143 -12.62 13.76 9.15
N PHE A 144 -11.39 14.01 8.70
CA PHE A 144 -11.02 15.25 8.06
C PHE A 144 -11.84 15.52 6.78
N ALA A 145 -12.34 14.44 6.14
CA ALA A 145 -13.28 14.50 5.03
C ALA A 145 -14.73 14.84 5.50
N GLY A 146 -15.43 15.67 4.74
CA GLY A 146 -16.82 16.04 4.96
C GLY A 146 -17.11 17.49 4.56
N LYS A 147 -17.77 17.70 3.41
CA LYS A 147 -18.05 19.04 2.84
C LYS A 147 -18.83 19.98 3.76
N GLN A 148 -19.66 19.44 4.66
CA GLN A 148 -20.51 20.23 5.54
C GLN A 148 -19.80 20.73 6.81
N LYS A 149 -18.52 20.38 7.01
CA LYS A 149 -17.75 20.85 8.17
C LYS A 149 -17.47 22.35 8.03
N ARG A 150 -17.87 23.13 9.03
CA ARG A 150 -17.50 24.54 9.12
C ARG A 150 -16.02 24.62 9.47
N VAL A 151 -15.29 25.42 8.72
CA VAL A 151 -13.85 25.61 8.91
C VAL A 151 -13.58 27.10 8.83
N ASP A 152 -12.85 27.62 9.82
CA ASP A 152 -12.38 29.00 9.79
C ASP A 152 -11.26 29.16 8.75
N LYS A 153 -11.42 30.12 7.85
CA LYS A 153 -10.39 30.44 6.85
C LYS A 153 -9.08 30.87 7.51
N ALA A 154 -9.14 31.58 8.63
CA ALA A 154 -7.95 32.01 9.37
C ALA A 154 -7.12 30.81 9.84
N LEU A 155 -7.76 29.71 10.24
CA LEU A 155 -7.07 28.48 10.61
C LEU A 155 -6.28 27.90 9.43
N VAL A 156 -6.91 27.83 8.25
CA VAL A 156 -6.26 27.29 7.04
C VAL A 156 -5.05 28.13 6.65
N ASP A 157 -5.15 29.46 6.73
CA ASP A 157 -4.04 30.36 6.39
C ASP A 157 -2.86 30.23 7.38
N ILE A 158 -3.14 30.07 8.68
CA ILE A 158 -2.10 29.81 9.68
C ILE A 158 -1.48 28.42 9.47
N LEU A 159 -2.29 27.40 9.17
CA LEU A 159 -1.82 26.05 8.83
C LEU A 159 -0.88 26.08 7.63
N LYS A 160 -1.23 26.80 6.55
CA LYS A 160 -0.34 26.98 5.39
C LYS A 160 1.01 27.53 5.83
N ASN A 161 1.05 28.57 6.66
CA ASN A 161 2.32 29.12 7.14
C ASN A 161 3.12 28.08 7.95
N TYR A 162 2.47 27.49 8.96
CA TYR A 162 3.06 26.48 9.84
C TYR A 162 3.65 25.29 9.08
N MET A 163 2.91 24.76 8.09
CA MET A 163 3.32 23.60 7.30
C MET A 163 4.53 23.87 6.39
N ALA A 164 4.88 25.13 6.06
CA ALA A 164 6.17 25.43 5.42
C ALA A 164 7.26 25.77 6.43
N ASN A 165 6.93 26.64 7.37
CA ASN A 165 7.92 27.40 8.10
C ASN A 165 8.16 26.86 9.52
N LYS A 166 7.38 25.86 9.95
CA LYS A 166 7.42 25.31 11.31
C LYS A 166 7.16 26.37 12.39
N SER A 167 6.44 27.42 12.03
CA SER A 167 6.20 28.56 12.90
C SER A 167 4.83 29.17 12.69
N PHE A 168 4.35 29.85 13.72
CA PHE A 168 3.08 30.56 13.70
C PHE A 168 3.19 31.84 14.55
N SER A 169 2.39 32.85 14.21
CA SER A 169 2.49 34.18 14.83
C SER A 169 1.49 34.33 15.98
N ARG A 170 1.97 34.92 17.09
CA ARG A 170 1.17 35.43 18.22
C ARG A 170 1.36 36.94 18.29
N GLY A 171 0.47 37.70 17.64
CA GLY A 171 0.66 39.15 17.52
C GLY A 171 1.94 39.49 16.75
N ILE A 172 2.96 40.01 17.44
CA ILE A 172 4.27 40.41 16.86
C ILE A 172 5.33 39.29 17.04
N GLU A 173 5.12 38.34 17.94
CA GLU A 173 6.09 37.28 18.25
C GLU A 173 5.83 36.03 17.39
N THR A 174 6.91 35.42 16.86
CA THR A 174 6.83 34.18 16.09
C THR A 174 7.27 33.01 16.95
N LEU A 175 6.40 32.02 17.10
CA LEU A 175 6.66 30.80 17.88
C LEU A 175 6.98 29.64 16.93
N GLY A 176 8.01 28.88 17.26
CA GLY A 176 8.38 27.66 16.54
C GLY A 176 7.69 26.42 17.14
N ALA A 177 7.34 25.47 16.27
CA ALA A 177 6.79 24.17 16.66
C ALA A 177 7.14 23.11 15.60
N GLU A 178 7.27 21.87 16.03
CA GLU A 178 7.79 20.79 15.17
C GLU A 178 6.81 19.63 14.97
N ALA A 179 5.59 19.76 15.49
CA ALA A 179 4.55 18.75 15.36
C ALA A 179 4.26 18.41 13.88
N SER A 180 4.18 17.12 13.62
CA SER A 180 3.71 16.56 12.35
C SER A 180 2.19 16.53 12.32
N LEU A 181 1.60 16.69 11.14
CA LEU A 181 0.16 16.72 10.95
C LEU A 181 -0.28 15.51 10.13
N ALA A 182 -1.24 14.74 10.65
CA ALA A 182 -1.86 13.64 9.91
C ALA A 182 -3.34 13.95 9.68
N PHE A 183 -3.79 13.95 8.43
CA PHE A 183 -5.19 14.19 8.06
C PHE A 183 -5.81 12.88 7.61
N VAL A 184 -6.75 12.36 8.38
CA VAL A 184 -7.38 11.06 8.12
C VAL A 184 -8.84 11.28 7.78
N GLY A 185 -9.30 10.73 6.65
CA GLY A 185 -10.68 10.90 6.20
C GLY A 185 -11.20 9.72 5.40
N ASN A 186 -12.52 9.64 5.24
CA ASN A 186 -13.16 8.61 4.44
C ASN A 186 -13.52 9.15 3.05
N THR A 187 -13.35 8.33 2.03
CA THR A 187 -13.89 8.64 0.69
C THR A 187 -15.33 8.17 0.56
N GLN A 188 -16.16 8.94 -0.14
CA GLN A 188 -17.57 8.60 -0.39
C GLN A 188 -17.75 7.68 -1.61
N HIS A 189 -16.80 7.73 -2.54
CA HIS A 189 -16.85 7.00 -3.79
C HIS A 189 -15.63 6.10 -3.97
N THR A 190 -15.75 5.14 -4.90
CA THR A 190 -14.63 4.27 -5.30
C THR A 190 -13.58 5.05 -6.07
N LEU A 191 -12.35 4.54 -6.08
CA LEU A 191 -11.24 5.14 -6.82
C LEU A 191 -11.57 5.41 -8.31
N PRO A 192 -12.10 4.45 -9.10
CA PRO A 192 -12.42 4.70 -10.51
C PRO A 192 -13.43 5.82 -10.69
N TYR A 193 -14.44 5.89 -9.82
CA TYR A 193 -15.44 6.95 -9.85
C TYR A 193 -14.81 8.32 -9.58
N MET A 194 -13.97 8.43 -8.55
CA MET A 194 -13.26 9.68 -8.25
C MET A 194 -12.35 10.10 -9.41
N LEU A 195 -11.58 9.16 -9.98
CA LEU A 195 -10.72 9.42 -11.14
C LEU A 195 -11.51 9.83 -12.39
N ARG A 196 -12.72 9.32 -12.60
CA ARG A 196 -13.55 9.66 -13.76
C ARG A 196 -14.38 10.93 -13.60
N HIS A 197 -14.93 11.20 -12.41
CA HIS A 197 -15.88 12.29 -12.20
C HIS A 197 -15.37 13.45 -11.31
N LYS A 198 -14.42 13.24 -10.40
CA LYS A 198 -13.85 14.29 -9.52
C LYS A 198 -12.30 14.23 -9.41
N ASP A 199 -11.77 14.06 -8.22
CA ASP A 199 -10.35 14.00 -7.89
C ASP A 199 -10.24 13.31 -6.52
N LEU A 200 -9.01 13.03 -6.08
CA LEU A 200 -8.77 12.29 -4.84
C LEU A 200 -8.97 13.12 -3.55
N PHE A 201 -9.16 14.45 -3.66
CA PHE A 201 -9.43 15.37 -2.56
C PHE A 201 -10.90 15.83 -2.50
N ALA A 202 -11.75 15.29 -3.37
CA ALA A 202 -13.13 15.74 -3.58
C ALA A 202 -14.02 15.74 -2.33
N ASP A 203 -13.68 14.94 -1.32
CA ASP A 203 -14.42 14.81 -0.07
C ASP A 203 -13.92 15.76 1.04
N LEU A 204 -12.89 16.56 0.79
CA LEU A 204 -12.42 17.56 1.75
C LEU A 204 -13.42 18.71 1.94
N PRO A 205 -13.41 19.38 3.12
CA PRO A 205 -14.17 20.62 3.32
C PRO A 205 -13.69 21.72 2.36
N ASP A 206 -14.62 22.56 1.89
CA ASP A 206 -14.37 23.57 0.84
C ASP A 206 -13.19 24.52 1.15
N LYS A 207 -12.91 24.79 2.44
CA LYS A 207 -11.79 25.66 2.84
C LYS A 207 -10.42 24.98 2.77
N TYR A 208 -10.37 23.65 2.91
CA TYR A 208 -9.16 22.85 2.76
C TYR A 208 -8.95 22.38 1.31
N TYR A 209 -10.00 22.45 0.49
CA TYR A 209 -9.95 22.24 -0.94
C TYR A 209 -9.33 23.47 -1.65
N ASP A 210 -8.06 23.72 -1.35
CA ASP A 210 -7.28 24.88 -1.77
C ASP A 210 -5.89 24.40 -2.23
N SER A 211 -5.51 24.74 -3.46
CA SER A 211 -4.27 24.25 -4.08
C SER A 211 -3.03 24.60 -3.25
N ALA A 212 -2.99 25.78 -2.62
CA ALA A 212 -1.86 26.22 -1.81
C ALA A 212 -1.76 25.47 -0.47
N PHE A 213 -2.87 25.04 0.13
CA PHE A 213 -2.89 24.16 1.30
C PHE A 213 -2.47 22.74 0.92
N LEU A 214 -3.09 22.17 -0.11
CA LEU A 214 -2.82 20.81 -0.56
C LEU A 214 -1.36 20.62 -0.97
N ASP A 215 -0.74 21.65 -1.56
CA ASP A 215 0.67 21.59 -1.96
C ASP A 215 1.62 21.49 -0.75
N ARG A 216 1.15 21.73 0.48
CA ARG A 216 1.92 21.54 1.72
C ARG A 216 1.87 20.12 2.28
N LEU A 217 1.07 19.24 1.70
CA LEU A 217 1.02 17.82 2.06
C LEU A 217 2.24 17.11 1.46
N HIS A 218 3.03 16.44 2.28
CA HIS A 218 4.22 15.74 1.80
C HIS A 218 3.88 14.43 1.09
N TYR A 219 2.79 13.77 1.49
CA TYR A 219 2.42 12.46 0.98
C TYR A 219 0.91 12.22 1.04
N TYR A 220 0.36 11.60 -0.01
CA TYR A 220 -0.99 11.06 -0.02
C TYR A 220 -0.94 9.53 0.11
N ALA A 221 -1.40 9.03 1.26
CA ALA A 221 -1.57 7.60 1.51
C ALA A 221 -2.88 7.08 0.88
N PRO A 222 -2.81 6.15 -0.08
CA PRO A 222 -3.99 5.63 -0.77
C PRO A 222 -4.71 4.60 0.13
N GLY A 223 -5.66 5.08 0.94
CA GLY A 223 -6.36 4.22 1.91
C GLY A 223 -7.22 3.12 1.28
N TRP A 224 -7.47 3.16 -0.04
CA TRP A 224 -8.12 2.08 -0.81
C TRP A 224 -7.19 0.90 -1.13
N GLU A 225 -5.89 1.05 -0.96
CA GLU A 225 -4.93 -0.07 -1.04
C GLU A 225 -4.82 -0.85 0.27
N VAL A 226 -5.40 -0.34 1.35
CA VAL A 226 -5.42 -1.01 2.65
C VAL A 226 -6.72 -1.80 2.80
N ASP A 227 -6.60 -3.08 3.13
CA ASP A 227 -7.75 -3.94 3.39
C ASP A 227 -8.52 -3.51 4.66
N ILE A 228 -9.81 -3.83 4.68
CA ILE A 228 -10.67 -3.60 5.84
C ILE A 228 -10.21 -4.52 6.96
N ILE A 229 -9.78 -3.96 8.09
CA ILE A 229 -9.23 -4.71 9.23
C ILE A 229 -10.29 -5.65 9.82
N ARG A 230 -9.88 -6.89 10.06
CA ARG A 230 -10.67 -7.99 10.62
C ARG A 230 -9.89 -8.62 11.77
N GLY A 231 -10.58 -9.33 12.66
CA GLY A 231 -9.98 -9.92 13.86
C GLY A 231 -8.78 -10.83 13.58
N GLU A 232 -8.82 -11.59 12.50
CA GLU A 232 -7.72 -12.50 12.09
C GLU A 232 -6.46 -11.79 11.61
N MET A 233 -6.53 -10.49 11.31
CA MET A 233 -5.37 -9.70 10.94
C MET A 233 -4.51 -9.25 12.13
N PHE A 234 -5.00 -9.43 13.35
CA PHE A 234 -4.22 -9.12 14.54
C PHE A 234 -3.23 -10.23 14.87
N SER A 235 -2.02 -9.84 15.27
CA SER A 235 -0.99 -10.79 15.66
C SER A 235 -1.18 -11.25 17.12
N ASP A 236 -0.83 -12.51 17.37
CA ASP A 236 -0.69 -13.13 18.70
C ASP A 236 0.77 -13.36 19.11
N GLY A 237 1.73 -13.02 18.26
CA GLY A 237 3.15 -13.22 18.54
C GLY A 237 3.87 -12.00 19.14
N TYR A 238 5.20 -12.08 19.21
CA TYR A 238 6.02 -11.09 19.91
C TYR A 238 6.35 -9.87 19.04
N GLY A 239 6.23 -8.68 19.62
CA GLY A 239 6.67 -7.42 19.04
C GLY A 239 7.24 -6.49 20.12
N PHE A 240 7.73 -5.32 19.71
CA PHE A 240 8.12 -4.28 20.65
C PHE A 240 6.91 -3.78 21.43
N VAL A 241 7.12 -3.47 22.70
CA VAL A 241 6.13 -2.71 23.48
C VAL A 241 5.98 -1.33 22.85
N VAL A 242 4.73 -0.90 22.69
CA VAL A 242 4.35 0.33 21.98
C VAL A 242 5.11 1.57 22.50
N ASP A 243 5.20 1.73 23.82
CA ASP A 243 5.97 2.82 24.45
C ASP A 243 7.45 2.82 24.05
N TYR A 244 8.06 1.64 23.85
CA TYR A 244 9.47 1.52 23.44
C TYR A 244 9.67 1.96 22.00
N LEU A 245 8.82 1.48 21.10
CA LEU A 245 8.87 1.89 19.70
C LEU A 245 8.55 3.39 19.55
N ALA A 246 7.65 3.94 20.35
CA ALA A 246 7.35 5.36 20.38
C ALA A 246 8.57 6.23 20.78
N GLU A 247 9.32 5.84 21.81
CA GLU A 247 10.55 6.55 22.21
C GLU A 247 11.66 6.42 21.15
N ILE A 248 11.77 5.25 20.48
CA ILE A 248 12.69 5.07 19.36
C ILE A 248 12.38 6.06 18.24
N LEU A 249 11.12 6.12 17.80
CA LEU A 249 10.69 7.03 16.73
C LEU A 249 10.90 8.49 17.12
N ARG A 250 10.62 8.84 18.38
CA ARG A 250 10.89 10.18 18.89
C ARG A 250 12.37 10.54 18.86
N SER A 251 13.25 9.62 19.27
CA SER A 251 14.72 9.81 19.18
C SER A 251 15.17 10.04 17.73
N LEU A 252 14.61 9.29 16.78
CA LEU A 252 14.90 9.40 15.35
C LEU A 252 14.47 10.77 14.75
N ARG A 253 13.61 11.55 15.41
CA ARG A 253 13.28 12.93 14.99
C ARG A 253 14.48 13.86 14.96
N ASN A 254 15.55 13.52 15.68
CA ASN A 254 16.78 14.32 15.75
C ASN A 254 17.79 14.01 14.64
N GLN A 255 17.53 12.98 13.84
CA GLN A 255 18.43 12.51 12.78
C GLN A 255 17.93 12.98 11.41
N ASP A 256 18.83 13.21 10.46
CA ASP A 256 18.49 13.66 9.10
C ASP A 256 18.92 12.63 8.06
N TYR A 257 17.94 11.91 7.52
CA TYR A 257 18.16 10.88 6.50
C TYR A 257 17.71 11.36 5.10
N SER A 258 17.37 12.65 4.96
CA SER A 258 16.77 13.22 3.75
C SER A 258 17.64 13.13 2.49
N ARG A 259 18.94 12.84 2.64
CA ARG A 259 19.92 12.84 1.54
C ARG A 259 20.61 11.49 1.31
N LEU A 260 20.27 10.44 2.05
CA LEU A 260 20.96 9.14 1.91
C LEU A 260 20.84 8.55 0.48
N TYR A 261 19.75 8.84 -0.25
CA TYR A 261 19.62 8.40 -1.64
C TYR A 261 20.61 9.08 -2.61
N ARG A 262 21.19 10.23 -2.25
CA ARG A 262 22.01 11.05 -3.17
C ARG A 262 23.32 10.40 -3.56
N GLU A 263 23.78 9.38 -2.85
CA GLU A 263 24.95 8.62 -3.26
C GLU A 263 24.69 7.87 -4.58
N HIS A 264 23.45 7.42 -4.80
CA HIS A 264 23.10 6.55 -5.93
C HIS A 264 22.14 7.21 -6.94
N PHE A 265 21.32 8.16 -6.51
CA PHE A 265 20.23 8.72 -7.32
C PHE A 265 20.13 10.24 -7.24
N ASP A 266 19.77 10.89 -8.34
CA ASP A 266 19.40 12.30 -8.40
C ASP A 266 17.94 12.45 -8.84
N LEU A 267 17.14 13.17 -8.06
CA LEU A 267 15.78 13.54 -8.48
C LEU A 267 15.84 14.45 -9.71
N LEU A 268 14.91 14.29 -10.64
CA LEU A 268 14.84 15.10 -11.87
C LEU A 268 14.79 16.61 -11.58
N GLU A 269 15.28 17.39 -12.53
CA GLU A 269 15.42 18.85 -12.41
C GLU A 269 14.05 19.56 -12.38
N ASP A 270 13.06 19.00 -13.06
CA ASP A 270 11.68 19.50 -13.12
C ASP A 270 10.98 19.46 -11.74
N ILE A 271 11.49 18.67 -10.78
CA ILE A 271 10.92 18.53 -9.44
C ILE A 271 11.23 19.80 -8.63
N SER A 272 10.17 20.56 -8.34
CA SER A 272 10.23 21.79 -7.56
C SER A 272 10.82 21.58 -6.16
N THR A 273 11.32 22.65 -5.53
CA THR A 273 11.85 22.58 -4.15
C THR A 273 10.84 22.03 -3.15
N ARG A 274 9.55 22.34 -3.34
CA ARG A 274 8.48 21.87 -2.45
C ARG A 274 8.20 20.38 -2.64
N ASP A 275 8.12 19.94 -3.89
CA ASP A 275 7.97 18.52 -4.23
C ASP A 275 9.16 17.71 -3.71
N ARG A 276 10.38 18.24 -3.91
CA ARG A 276 11.63 17.67 -3.39
C ARG A 276 11.59 17.53 -1.88
N THR A 277 11.11 18.54 -1.16
CA THR A 277 10.98 18.50 0.31
C THR A 277 10.01 17.40 0.76
N GLY A 278 8.86 17.26 0.08
CA GLY A 278 7.88 16.21 0.39
C GLY A 278 8.44 14.80 0.17
N ILE A 279 9.15 14.59 -0.94
CA ILE A 279 9.84 13.33 -1.26
C ILE A 279 10.90 13.03 -0.20
N GLN A 280 11.77 14.01 0.09
CA GLN A 280 12.88 13.86 1.02
C GLN A 280 12.43 13.52 2.43
N LYS A 281 11.36 14.16 2.92
CA LYS A 281 10.81 13.85 4.25
C LYS A 281 10.19 12.46 4.31
N SER A 282 9.46 12.06 3.28
CA SER A 282 8.84 10.72 3.21
C SER A 282 9.93 9.63 3.15
N PHE A 283 10.94 9.83 2.30
CA PHE A 283 12.11 8.96 2.21
C PHE A 283 12.87 8.87 3.55
N SER A 284 13.15 10.02 4.18
CA SER A 284 13.81 10.10 5.49
C SER A 284 13.05 9.29 6.55
N GLY A 285 11.73 9.46 6.63
CA GLY A 285 10.88 8.70 7.54
C GLY A 285 10.97 7.18 7.33
N LEU A 286 10.85 6.72 6.08
CA LEU A 286 10.94 5.30 5.75
C LEU A 286 12.33 4.73 6.09
N MET A 287 13.40 5.45 5.75
CA MET A 287 14.76 5.07 6.09
C MET A 287 14.95 4.99 7.61
N LYS A 288 14.44 5.94 8.39
CA LYS A 288 14.52 5.91 9.86
C LYS A 288 13.82 4.71 10.46
N ILE A 289 12.69 4.29 9.90
CA ILE A 289 11.92 3.16 10.41
C ILE A 289 12.58 1.82 10.02
N ILE A 290 12.97 1.67 8.75
CA ILE A 290 13.41 0.38 8.18
C ILE A 290 14.92 0.18 8.30
N PHE A 291 15.70 1.25 8.16
CA PHE A 291 17.15 1.28 8.20
C PHE A 291 17.68 2.33 9.19
N PRO A 292 17.31 2.27 10.49
CA PRO A 292 17.75 3.23 11.52
C PRO A 292 19.27 3.23 11.76
N HIS A 293 19.98 2.26 11.18
CA HIS A 293 21.43 2.03 11.29
C HIS A 293 22.18 2.51 10.04
N GLU A 294 21.48 3.13 9.08
CA GLU A 294 22.02 3.69 7.83
C GLU A 294 22.65 2.68 6.85
N GLU A 295 22.51 1.38 7.10
CA GLU A 295 22.99 0.34 6.21
C GLU A 295 21.81 -0.18 5.36
N ALA A 296 21.77 0.21 4.09
CA ALA A 296 20.78 -0.25 3.12
C ALA A 296 21.44 -0.44 1.75
N THR A 297 21.03 -1.46 1.01
CA THR A 297 21.54 -1.67 -0.35
C THR A 297 20.99 -0.62 -1.32
N PRO A 298 21.65 -0.34 -2.46
CA PRO A 298 21.14 0.61 -3.45
C PRO A 298 19.72 0.28 -3.94
N ALA A 299 19.37 -1.01 -4.03
CA ALA A 299 18.04 -1.46 -4.45
C ALA A 299 16.96 -1.17 -3.39
N GLU A 300 17.27 -1.36 -2.11
CA GLU A 300 16.36 -1.02 -1.00
C GLU A 300 16.17 0.49 -0.89
N ILE A 301 17.25 1.27 -1.08
CA ILE A 301 17.18 2.73 -1.16
C ILE A 301 16.28 3.16 -2.34
N GLU A 302 16.41 2.51 -3.49
CA GLU A 302 15.57 2.78 -4.67
C GLU A 302 14.10 2.45 -4.42
N GLU A 303 13.79 1.33 -3.76
CA GLU A 303 12.43 0.93 -3.37
C GLU A 303 11.76 2.04 -2.55
N LEU A 304 12.42 2.49 -1.47
CA LEU A 304 11.89 3.53 -0.59
C LEU A 304 11.80 4.90 -1.28
N LEU A 305 12.77 5.23 -2.14
CA LEU A 305 12.75 6.47 -2.92
C LEU A 305 11.58 6.48 -3.91
N ARG A 306 11.35 5.38 -4.63
CA ARG A 306 10.23 5.24 -5.57
C ARG A 306 8.89 5.38 -4.83
N PHE A 307 8.74 4.72 -3.69
CA PHE A 307 7.53 4.80 -2.86
C PHE A 307 7.28 6.23 -2.35
N ALA A 308 8.34 6.95 -1.94
CA ALA A 308 8.27 8.35 -1.52
C ALA A 308 7.87 9.30 -2.68
N ILE A 309 8.40 9.08 -3.87
CA ILE A 309 8.07 9.86 -5.09
C ILE A 309 6.60 9.63 -5.46
N GLU A 310 6.13 8.39 -5.42
CA GLU A 310 4.76 8.03 -5.80
C GLU A 310 3.71 8.80 -4.98
N GLY A 311 3.85 8.83 -3.65
CA GLY A 311 2.88 9.53 -2.81
C GLY A 311 2.90 11.04 -2.96
N ARG A 312 4.05 11.65 -3.28
CA ARG A 312 4.13 13.09 -3.57
C ARG A 312 3.58 13.40 -4.98
N LYS A 313 3.84 12.55 -5.97
CA LYS A 313 3.23 12.64 -7.30
C LYS A 313 1.71 12.62 -7.19
N ARG A 314 1.13 11.73 -6.37
CA ARG A 314 -0.31 11.67 -6.12
C ARG A 314 -0.87 13.00 -5.60
N VAL A 315 -0.17 13.71 -4.71
CA VAL A 315 -0.58 15.06 -4.28
C VAL A 315 -0.55 16.05 -5.45
N LYS A 316 0.58 16.10 -6.18
CA LYS A 316 0.82 17.09 -7.23
C LYS A 316 -0.12 16.93 -8.42
N ASP A 317 -0.31 15.71 -8.90
CA ASP A 317 -1.18 15.40 -10.04
C ASP A 317 -2.62 15.82 -9.75
N GLN A 318 -3.10 15.63 -8.52
CA GLN A 318 -4.45 16.07 -8.16
C GLN A 318 -4.54 17.59 -8.03
N ILE A 319 -3.54 18.27 -7.48
CA ILE A 319 -3.52 19.75 -7.45
C ILE A 319 -3.57 20.33 -8.87
N MET A 320 -2.86 19.73 -9.82
CA MET A 320 -2.88 20.18 -11.21
C MET A 320 -4.26 19.98 -11.88
N ARG A 321 -5.06 19.00 -11.43
CA ARG A 321 -6.47 18.87 -11.85
C ARG A 321 -7.37 19.97 -11.27
N LEU A 322 -7.02 20.47 -10.08
CA LEU A 322 -7.77 21.55 -9.41
C LEU A 322 -7.41 22.93 -9.94
N ASP A 323 -6.14 23.14 -10.26
CA ASP A 323 -5.56 24.43 -10.59
C ASP A 323 -4.57 24.27 -11.75
N THR A 324 -5.02 24.66 -12.96
CA THR A 324 -4.25 24.51 -14.20
C THR A 324 -3.09 25.50 -14.32
N THR A 325 -2.89 26.38 -13.33
CA THR A 325 -1.75 27.32 -13.32
C THR A 325 -0.42 26.66 -12.97
N TYR A 326 -0.46 25.46 -12.38
CA TYR A 326 0.74 24.71 -12.05
C TYR A 326 1.37 24.08 -13.30
N THR A 327 2.70 24.20 -13.41
CA THR A 327 3.48 23.56 -14.46
C THR A 327 3.48 22.04 -14.28
N ALA A 328 3.42 21.31 -15.40
CA ALA A 328 3.59 19.86 -15.39
C ALA A 328 4.99 19.47 -14.90
N VAL A 329 5.03 18.47 -14.00
CA VAL A 329 6.26 17.99 -13.38
C VAL A 329 6.43 16.51 -13.70
N ARG A 330 7.60 16.14 -14.22
CA ARG A 330 7.97 14.73 -14.41
C ARG A 330 8.57 14.20 -13.11
N PHE A 331 7.79 13.38 -12.42
CA PHE A 331 8.24 12.69 -11.22
C PHE A 331 9.09 11.48 -11.59
N GLY A 332 10.35 11.51 -11.17
CA GLY A 332 11.33 10.47 -11.47
C GLY A 332 12.69 10.80 -10.88
N TYR A 333 13.66 9.92 -11.17
CA TYR A 333 15.04 10.07 -10.75
C TYR A 333 15.99 9.49 -11.80
N ARG A 334 17.24 9.93 -11.74
CA ARG A 334 18.36 9.43 -12.54
C ARG A 334 19.26 8.59 -11.65
N GLU A 335 19.59 7.38 -12.09
CA GLU A 335 20.61 6.56 -11.45
C GLU A 335 22.01 7.06 -11.84
N LYS A 336 22.88 7.30 -10.86
CA LYS A 336 24.22 7.87 -11.08
C LYS A 336 25.17 6.94 -11.81
N LYS A 337 25.06 5.63 -11.58
CA LYS A 337 25.96 4.63 -12.19
C LYS A 337 25.66 4.41 -13.68
N SER A 338 24.39 4.27 -14.03
CA SER A 338 23.96 3.98 -15.41
C SER A 338 23.60 5.22 -16.22
N GLY A 339 23.27 6.33 -15.55
CA GLY A 339 22.66 7.51 -16.18
C GLY A 339 21.18 7.31 -16.55
N ALA A 340 20.60 6.14 -16.29
CA ALA A 340 19.24 5.82 -16.67
C ALA A 340 18.23 6.68 -15.90
N VAL A 341 17.28 7.26 -16.63
CA VAL A 341 16.16 8.00 -16.04
C VAL A 341 14.99 7.05 -15.85
N LYS A 342 14.50 6.96 -14.61
CA LYS A 342 13.32 6.16 -14.24
C LYS A 342 12.20 7.12 -13.82
N LEU A 343 11.09 7.08 -14.57
CA LEU A 343 9.87 7.81 -14.23
C LEU A 343 9.03 6.96 -13.27
N VAL A 344 8.38 7.62 -12.31
CA VAL A 344 7.54 6.95 -11.32
C VAL A 344 6.08 7.18 -11.68
N LYS A 345 5.35 6.08 -11.87
CA LYS A 345 3.89 6.08 -12.04
C LYS A 345 3.21 5.73 -10.74
N THR A 346 1.99 6.23 -10.56
CA THR A 346 1.13 5.80 -9.46
C THR A 346 0.34 4.56 -9.86
N LEU A 347 -0.10 3.75 -8.90
CA LEU A 347 -0.93 2.58 -9.22
C LEU A 347 -2.24 2.98 -9.92
N GLU A 348 -2.80 4.14 -9.56
CA GLU A 348 -4.00 4.70 -10.21
C GLU A 348 -3.77 5.03 -11.68
N GLU A 349 -2.59 5.54 -12.02
CA GLU A 349 -2.18 5.86 -13.39
C GLU A 349 -1.99 4.59 -14.23
N THR A 350 -1.38 3.56 -13.66
CA THR A 350 -1.18 2.26 -14.33
C THR A 350 -2.48 1.49 -14.50
N GLN A 351 -3.33 1.49 -13.47
CA GLN A 351 -4.55 0.68 -13.45
C GLN A 351 -5.72 1.31 -14.20
N TYR A 352 -5.82 2.65 -14.19
CA TYR A 352 -6.92 3.39 -14.81
C TYR A 352 -6.42 4.53 -15.71
N PRO A 353 -5.55 4.26 -16.71
CA PRO A 353 -4.97 5.32 -17.55
C PRO A 353 -6.03 6.17 -18.25
N GLN A 354 -7.15 5.56 -18.68
CA GLN A 354 -8.28 6.20 -19.33
C GLN A 354 -9.06 7.18 -18.43
N PHE A 355 -8.96 7.03 -17.11
CA PHE A 355 -9.60 7.94 -16.14
C PHE A 355 -8.59 8.87 -15.46
N TYR A 356 -7.30 8.51 -15.49
CA TYR A 356 -6.27 9.28 -14.80
C TYR A 356 -5.92 10.58 -15.53
N PHE A 357 -5.86 10.58 -16.87
CA PHE A 357 -5.58 11.79 -17.64
C PHE A 357 -6.90 12.36 -18.19
N ARG A 358 -7.45 13.38 -17.52
CA ARG A 358 -8.54 14.18 -18.09
C ARG A 358 -7.91 15.22 -19.01
N ASP A 359 -8.25 15.16 -20.30
CA ASP A 359 -7.89 16.15 -21.32
C ASP A 359 -6.44 16.15 -21.83
N GLY A 360 -5.90 15.00 -22.24
CA GLY A 360 -4.77 14.93 -23.19
C GLY A 360 -3.42 15.55 -22.77
N ALA A 361 -3.32 16.16 -21.58
CA ALA A 361 -2.14 16.88 -21.09
C ALA A 361 -1.06 15.96 -20.48
N GLY A 362 -0.97 14.72 -20.97
CA GLY A 362 0.02 13.72 -20.56
C GLY A 362 0.67 12.97 -21.73
N ALA A 363 0.54 13.47 -22.96
CA ALA A 363 1.11 12.85 -24.16
C ALA A 363 2.59 13.22 -24.35
N ASP A 364 3.46 12.62 -23.53
CA ASP A 364 4.87 12.42 -23.89
C ASP A 364 5.19 10.92 -24.09
N SER A 365 4.16 10.09 -24.23
CA SER A 365 4.23 8.79 -24.88
C SER A 365 3.39 8.85 -26.14
N ALA A 366 3.94 8.35 -27.25
CA ALA A 366 3.37 8.28 -28.59
C ALA A 366 1.83 8.09 -28.61
N PRO A 367 1.12 8.69 -29.57
CA PRO A 367 -0.34 8.72 -29.58
C PRO A 367 -0.91 7.31 -29.46
N PRO A 368 -1.77 7.03 -28.47
CA PRO A 368 -2.58 5.83 -28.47
C PRO A 368 -3.59 5.93 -29.63
N GLU A 369 -3.69 4.88 -30.44
CA GLU A 369 -4.88 4.69 -31.26
C GLU A 369 -6.12 4.73 -30.36
N GLU A 370 -7.09 5.55 -30.73
CA GLU A 370 -8.32 5.79 -29.99
C GLU A 370 -9.07 4.46 -29.74
N PRO A 371 -9.40 4.09 -28.48
CA PRO A 371 -10.45 3.13 -28.25
C PRO A 371 -11.80 3.86 -28.34
N ALA A 372 -12.57 3.50 -29.38
CA ALA A 372 -13.95 3.92 -29.55
C ALA A 372 -14.84 3.49 -28.36
N PRO A 373 -15.98 4.15 -28.12
CA PRO A 373 -16.84 3.88 -26.97
C PRO A 373 -17.39 2.45 -27.01
N GLN A 374 -17.22 1.69 -25.92
CA GLN A 374 -17.90 0.41 -25.71
C GLN A 374 -19.40 0.64 -25.49
N GLU A 375 -20.15 0.75 -26.58
CA GLU A 375 -21.48 0.16 -26.64
C GLU A 375 -21.33 -1.37 -26.67
N ALA A 376 -22.29 -2.07 -26.05
CA ALA A 376 -22.34 -3.53 -25.99
C ALA A 376 -22.28 -4.13 -27.40
N ALA A 377 -21.07 -4.48 -27.85
CA ALA A 377 -20.82 -5.01 -29.17
C ALA A 377 -20.97 -6.53 -29.16
N ALA A 378 -22.04 -6.99 -29.82
CA ALA A 378 -22.04 -8.25 -30.52
C ALA A 378 -20.75 -8.39 -31.35
N ALA A 379 -20.24 -9.63 -31.43
CA ALA A 379 -18.98 -10.04 -32.02
C ALA A 379 -18.64 -9.31 -33.34
N GLY A 380 -17.65 -8.42 -33.28
CA GLY A 380 -16.79 -8.09 -34.43
C GLY A 380 -15.66 -9.11 -34.56
N PRO A 381 -15.07 -9.29 -35.75
CA PRO A 381 -13.99 -10.25 -35.94
C PRO A 381 -12.79 -9.93 -35.02
N PRO A 382 -12.15 -10.94 -34.39
CA PRO A 382 -11.10 -10.70 -33.39
C PRO A 382 -9.87 -10.03 -34.00
N ALA A 383 -9.30 -9.06 -33.27
CA ALA A 383 -7.97 -8.53 -33.54
C ALA A 383 -6.92 -9.65 -33.50
N ALA A 384 -5.92 -9.58 -34.39
CA ALA A 384 -4.88 -10.62 -34.48
C ALA A 384 -4.06 -10.71 -33.18
N LEU A 385 -3.92 -11.92 -32.64
CA LEU A 385 -3.12 -12.20 -31.43
C LEU A 385 -1.63 -11.88 -31.69
N GLN A 386 -0.98 -11.20 -30.76
CA GLN A 386 0.42 -10.79 -30.85
C GLN A 386 1.24 -11.33 -29.67
N PRO A 387 2.51 -11.69 -29.86
CA PRO A 387 3.44 -11.92 -28.76
C PRO A 387 3.54 -10.67 -27.87
N GLY A 388 3.78 -10.85 -26.58
CA GLY A 388 3.82 -9.75 -25.64
C GLY A 388 4.29 -10.14 -24.25
N HIS A 389 4.51 -9.13 -23.41
CA HIS A 389 4.89 -9.28 -22.02
C HIS A 389 4.03 -8.35 -21.18
N VAL A 390 3.46 -8.88 -20.10
CA VAL A 390 2.60 -8.15 -19.16
C VAL A 390 3.23 -8.27 -17.78
N VAL A 391 3.50 -7.13 -17.16
CA VAL A 391 3.92 -7.02 -15.76
C VAL A 391 2.73 -6.56 -14.95
N VAL A 392 2.39 -7.31 -13.90
CA VAL A 392 1.37 -6.93 -12.93
C VAL A 392 2.06 -6.58 -11.62
N GLU A 393 1.77 -5.39 -11.10
CA GLU A 393 2.32 -4.92 -9.83
C GLU A 393 1.56 -5.49 -8.63
N GLU A 394 2.21 -5.50 -7.47
CA GLU A 394 1.57 -5.89 -6.21
C GLU A 394 0.38 -4.95 -5.89
N ASN A 395 -0.73 -5.52 -5.44
CA ASN A 395 -2.02 -4.85 -5.17
C ASN A 395 -2.77 -4.34 -6.40
N GLN A 396 -2.24 -4.52 -7.62
CA GLN A 396 -2.98 -4.16 -8.83
C GLN A 396 -4.28 -4.98 -8.93
N ARG A 397 -5.40 -4.31 -9.23
CA ARG A 397 -6.70 -4.95 -9.53
C ARG A 397 -7.04 -4.73 -11.00
N GLY A 398 -8.16 -5.28 -11.45
CA GLY A 398 -8.63 -5.20 -12.85
C GLY A 398 -8.08 -6.32 -13.73
N ILE A 399 -7.44 -7.32 -13.14
CA ILE A 399 -6.85 -8.46 -13.83
C ILE A 399 -7.76 -9.68 -13.68
N SER A 400 -8.03 -10.38 -14.78
CA SER A 400 -8.75 -11.66 -14.78
C SER A 400 -8.18 -12.62 -15.82
N PHE A 401 -8.44 -13.91 -15.63
CA PHE A 401 -8.05 -14.96 -16.55
C PHE A 401 -8.75 -14.84 -17.90
N ASP A 402 -9.97 -14.29 -17.93
CA ASP A 402 -10.66 -13.96 -19.16
C ASP A 402 -9.87 -12.94 -19.99
N ALA A 403 -9.35 -11.89 -19.36
CA ALA A 403 -8.55 -10.87 -20.03
C ALA A 403 -7.13 -11.36 -20.40
N LEU A 404 -6.49 -12.10 -19.50
CA LEU A 404 -5.11 -12.57 -19.69
C LEU A 404 -5.01 -13.71 -20.70
N PHE A 405 -5.89 -14.71 -20.59
CA PHE A 405 -5.76 -15.97 -21.31
C PHE A 405 -6.85 -16.16 -22.35
N GLY A 406 -8.06 -15.64 -22.11
CA GLY A 406 -9.21 -15.84 -22.99
C GLY A 406 -8.93 -15.65 -24.49
N PRO A 407 -8.27 -14.55 -24.93
CA PRO A 407 -7.94 -14.36 -26.34
C PRO A 407 -7.06 -15.47 -26.94
N TYR A 408 -6.11 -16.00 -26.16
CA TYR A 408 -5.13 -17.02 -26.59
C TYR A 408 -5.63 -18.46 -26.42
N LEU A 409 -6.73 -18.67 -25.69
CA LEU A 409 -7.34 -19.98 -25.47
C LEU A 409 -8.53 -20.24 -26.41
N ARG A 410 -9.01 -19.20 -27.10
CA ARG A 410 -10.10 -19.31 -28.08
C ARG A 410 -9.69 -20.27 -29.20
N GLU A 411 -10.64 -21.09 -29.65
CA GLU A 411 -10.47 -22.09 -30.72
C GLU A 411 -9.44 -23.22 -30.44
N ALA A 412 -8.86 -23.27 -29.24
CA ALA A 412 -7.98 -24.37 -28.86
C ALA A 412 -8.79 -25.68 -28.70
N SER A 413 -8.37 -26.73 -29.40
CA SER A 413 -8.93 -28.08 -29.21
C SER A 413 -8.17 -28.85 -28.13
N ARG A 414 -6.87 -28.55 -27.95
CA ARG A 414 -6.02 -29.12 -26.90
C ARG A 414 -5.22 -28.03 -26.19
N ILE A 415 -5.30 -28.03 -24.86
CA ILE A 415 -4.59 -27.12 -23.96
C ILE A 415 -3.81 -27.95 -22.94
N GLU A 416 -2.53 -27.68 -22.80
CA GLU A 416 -1.66 -28.26 -21.78
C GLU A 416 -1.27 -27.19 -20.75
N ILE A 417 -1.54 -27.44 -19.48
CA ILE A 417 -1.25 -26.53 -18.37
C ILE A 417 -0.20 -27.19 -17.48
N THR A 418 0.98 -26.61 -17.39
CA THR A 418 2.03 -27.05 -16.47
C THR A 418 2.11 -26.07 -15.31
N ASP A 419 1.78 -26.52 -14.09
CA ASP A 419 1.94 -25.74 -12.85
C ASP A 419 2.22 -26.68 -11.65
N PRO A 420 3.44 -26.67 -11.08
CA PRO A 420 3.81 -27.56 -9.98
C PRO A 420 3.12 -27.27 -8.64
N TYR A 421 2.45 -26.13 -8.50
CA TYR A 421 1.94 -25.64 -7.21
C TYR A 421 0.42 -25.75 -7.09
N LEU A 422 -0.27 -26.64 -7.80
CA LEU A 422 -1.72 -26.81 -7.67
C LEU A 422 -2.06 -27.75 -6.51
N ARG A 423 -1.72 -27.35 -5.27
CA ARG A 423 -1.78 -28.21 -4.08
C ARG A 423 -2.95 -27.85 -3.15
N HIS A 424 -3.06 -26.58 -2.82
CA HIS A 424 -4.05 -26.05 -1.87
C HIS A 424 -5.36 -25.68 -2.56
N PHE A 425 -6.44 -25.60 -1.77
CA PHE A 425 -7.77 -25.27 -2.26
C PHE A 425 -7.82 -24.00 -3.11
N TYR A 426 -7.16 -22.91 -2.68
CA TYR A 426 -7.16 -21.66 -3.42
C TYR A 426 -6.43 -21.75 -4.77
N GLN A 427 -5.39 -22.59 -4.87
CA GLN A 427 -4.63 -22.81 -6.11
C GLN A 427 -5.46 -23.63 -7.10
N VAL A 428 -6.11 -24.70 -6.60
CA VAL A 428 -7.01 -25.53 -7.42
C VAL A 428 -8.28 -24.76 -7.81
N ARG A 429 -8.75 -23.82 -6.98
CA ARG A 429 -9.82 -22.89 -7.35
C ARG A 429 -9.40 -21.97 -8.51
N ASN A 430 -8.17 -21.46 -8.52
CA ASN A 430 -7.69 -20.68 -9.67
C ASN A 430 -7.66 -21.55 -10.95
N LEU A 431 -7.24 -22.82 -10.86
CA LEU A 431 -7.38 -23.74 -11.99
C LEU A 431 -8.83 -23.87 -12.46
N MET A 432 -9.79 -24.01 -11.54
CA MET A 432 -11.21 -24.06 -11.89
C MET A 432 -11.67 -22.79 -12.60
N GLU A 433 -11.26 -21.61 -12.14
CA GLU A 433 -11.61 -20.33 -12.78
C GLU A 433 -10.96 -20.18 -14.17
N LEU A 434 -9.77 -20.76 -14.40
CA LEU A 434 -9.17 -20.84 -15.74
C LEU A 434 -9.99 -21.77 -16.65
N LEU A 435 -10.47 -22.89 -16.13
CA LEU A 435 -11.37 -23.79 -16.87
C LEU A 435 -12.68 -23.10 -17.21
N GLU A 436 -13.23 -22.25 -16.31
CA GLU A 436 -14.38 -21.40 -16.62
C GLU A 436 -14.07 -20.44 -17.77
N THR A 437 -12.89 -19.82 -17.81
CA THR A 437 -12.45 -19.02 -18.96
C THR A 437 -12.47 -19.84 -20.25
N ILE A 438 -11.95 -21.08 -20.23
CA ILE A 438 -11.96 -21.98 -21.40
C ILE A 438 -13.40 -22.27 -21.85
N VAL A 439 -14.31 -22.55 -20.92
CA VAL A 439 -15.75 -22.74 -21.23
C VAL A 439 -16.35 -21.50 -21.88
N ARG A 440 -15.98 -20.29 -21.44
CA ARG A 440 -16.50 -19.03 -22.01
C ARG A 440 -16.01 -18.77 -23.43
N VAL A 441 -14.80 -19.22 -23.78
CA VAL A 441 -14.17 -18.91 -25.07
C VAL A 441 -14.23 -20.02 -26.10
N LYS A 442 -14.47 -21.28 -25.70
CA LYS A 442 -14.66 -22.40 -26.64
C LYS A 442 -15.96 -22.24 -27.44
N GLY A 443 -15.98 -22.75 -28.67
CA GLY A 443 -17.16 -22.68 -29.52
C GLY A 443 -18.36 -23.44 -28.92
N PRO A 444 -19.60 -22.97 -29.15
CA PRO A 444 -20.80 -23.72 -28.76
C PRO A 444 -20.80 -25.12 -29.38
N GLY A 445 -20.81 -26.16 -28.54
CA GLY A 445 -20.81 -27.56 -28.99
C GLY A 445 -19.43 -28.16 -29.28
N GLU A 446 -18.35 -27.40 -29.11
CA GLU A 446 -16.98 -27.92 -29.24
C GLU A 446 -16.51 -28.56 -27.93
N GLU A 447 -15.70 -29.61 -28.05
CA GLU A 447 -14.97 -30.22 -26.93
C GLU A 447 -13.53 -29.76 -26.92
N THR A 448 -13.00 -29.45 -25.74
CA THR A 448 -11.60 -29.07 -25.54
C THR A 448 -10.93 -30.05 -24.59
N ALA A 449 -9.81 -30.63 -25.00
CA ALA A 449 -8.98 -31.48 -24.16
C ALA A 449 -8.03 -30.61 -23.32
N VAL A 450 -8.13 -30.71 -21.99
CA VAL A 450 -7.28 -29.98 -21.06
C VAL A 450 -6.45 -30.98 -20.24
N HIS A 451 -5.13 -30.92 -20.42
CA HIS A 451 -4.19 -31.75 -19.66
C HIS A 451 -3.41 -30.89 -18.66
N VAL A 452 -3.52 -31.21 -17.37
CA VAL A 452 -2.79 -30.54 -16.31
C VAL A 452 -1.61 -31.40 -15.86
N ILE A 453 -0.41 -30.82 -15.87
CA ILE A 453 0.80 -31.42 -15.32
C ILE A 453 1.14 -30.67 -14.03
N THR A 454 1.06 -31.35 -12.90
CA THR A 454 1.33 -30.76 -11.58
C THR A 454 2.18 -31.68 -10.73
N ALA A 455 2.53 -31.23 -9.53
CA ALA A 455 3.32 -31.98 -8.57
C ALA A 455 2.44 -32.43 -7.39
N ARG A 456 2.71 -33.62 -6.85
CA ARG A 456 1.87 -34.21 -5.80
C ARG A 456 2.21 -33.60 -4.45
N ASP A 457 1.20 -33.20 -3.68
CA ASP A 457 1.38 -32.73 -2.31
C ASP A 457 1.82 -33.89 -1.40
N GLU A 458 2.95 -33.72 -0.69
CA GLU A 458 3.54 -34.76 0.17
C GLU A 458 2.69 -35.05 1.41
N LEU A 459 1.97 -34.06 1.93
CA LEU A 459 1.23 -34.15 3.20
C LEU A 459 -0.27 -34.40 2.96
N ASN A 460 -0.85 -33.79 1.93
CA ASN A 460 -2.28 -33.74 1.64
C ASN A 460 -2.63 -34.22 0.23
N GLY A 461 -1.80 -35.08 -0.37
CA GLY A 461 -1.97 -35.55 -1.75
C GLY A 461 -3.32 -36.25 -2.03
N GLU A 462 -3.95 -36.86 -1.04
CA GLU A 462 -5.31 -37.44 -1.20
C GLU A 462 -6.36 -36.35 -1.41
N ARG A 463 -6.31 -35.28 -0.59
CA ARG A 463 -7.24 -34.15 -0.70
C ARG A 463 -7.03 -33.37 -2.01
N GLN A 464 -5.78 -33.25 -2.44
CA GLN A 464 -5.44 -32.68 -3.75
C GLN A 464 -6.07 -33.49 -4.88
N ALA A 465 -5.93 -34.83 -4.86
CA ALA A 465 -6.53 -35.72 -5.86
C ALA A 465 -8.07 -35.63 -5.84
N GLU A 466 -8.69 -35.52 -4.66
CA GLU A 466 -10.14 -35.33 -4.53
C GLU A 466 -10.61 -34.04 -5.23
N TYR A 467 -9.86 -32.95 -5.12
CA TYR A 467 -10.20 -31.70 -5.83
C TYR A 467 -10.18 -31.90 -7.34
N PHE A 468 -9.16 -32.57 -7.89
CA PHE A 468 -9.07 -32.82 -9.33
C PHE A 468 -10.17 -33.76 -9.83
N GLN A 469 -10.55 -34.77 -9.06
CA GLN A 469 -11.69 -35.63 -9.39
C GLN A 469 -13.01 -34.85 -9.45
N ARG A 470 -13.22 -33.90 -8.52
CA ARG A 470 -14.38 -33.01 -8.55
C ARG A 470 -14.38 -32.09 -9.77
N ILE A 471 -13.21 -31.56 -10.14
CA ILE A 471 -13.03 -30.76 -11.37
C ILE A 471 -13.33 -31.60 -12.61
N GLU A 472 -12.75 -32.81 -12.71
CA GLU A 472 -12.97 -33.73 -13.82
C GLU A 472 -14.47 -34.01 -14.03
N ALA A 473 -15.18 -34.34 -12.94
CA ALA A 473 -16.62 -34.58 -12.98
C ALA A 473 -17.42 -33.34 -13.44
N ALA A 474 -17.02 -32.14 -13.03
CA ALA A 474 -17.65 -30.90 -13.47
C ALA A 474 -17.39 -30.60 -14.96
N CYS A 475 -16.13 -30.76 -15.41
CA CYS A 475 -15.68 -30.50 -16.76
C CYS A 475 -16.41 -31.32 -17.83
N VAL A 476 -16.75 -32.58 -17.54
CA VAL A 476 -17.50 -33.44 -18.48
C VAL A 476 -18.84 -32.80 -18.88
N THR A 477 -19.53 -32.16 -17.94
CA THR A 477 -20.86 -31.58 -18.20
C THR A 477 -20.82 -30.34 -19.10
N VAL A 478 -19.66 -29.70 -19.21
CA VAL A 478 -19.44 -28.48 -19.98
C VAL A 478 -18.60 -28.72 -21.24
N GLY A 479 -18.32 -29.98 -21.59
CA GLY A 479 -17.56 -30.33 -22.81
C GLY A 479 -16.08 -29.99 -22.70
N ILE A 480 -15.47 -30.25 -21.54
CA ILE A 480 -14.01 -30.25 -21.35
C ILE A 480 -13.57 -31.67 -20.98
N GLN A 481 -12.65 -32.24 -21.75
CA GLN A 481 -11.99 -33.51 -21.43
C GLN A 481 -10.79 -33.21 -20.53
N PHE A 482 -11.03 -33.19 -19.22
CA PHE A 482 -10.01 -32.87 -18.23
C PHE A 482 -9.19 -34.11 -17.86
N SER A 483 -7.87 -33.96 -17.77
CA SER A 483 -6.97 -35.00 -17.27
C SER A 483 -5.82 -34.37 -16.49
N VAL A 484 -5.30 -35.09 -15.49
CA VAL A 484 -4.17 -34.63 -14.67
C VAL A 484 -3.08 -35.69 -14.62
N SER A 485 -1.82 -35.26 -14.72
CA SER A 485 -0.65 -36.10 -14.48
C SER A 485 0.24 -35.48 -13.39
N PHE A 486 0.85 -36.35 -12.59
CA PHE A 486 1.77 -35.94 -11.53
C PHE A 486 3.22 -36.15 -11.97
N ALA A 487 3.97 -35.06 -12.08
CA ALA A 487 5.41 -35.08 -12.27
C ALA A 487 6.13 -35.05 -10.91
N PRO A 488 7.32 -35.66 -10.78
CA PRO A 488 8.14 -35.52 -9.58
C PRO A 488 8.51 -34.06 -9.32
N ASP A 489 8.43 -33.61 -8.07
CA ASP A 489 8.78 -32.24 -7.64
C ASP A 489 10.17 -31.80 -8.16
N SER A 490 11.13 -32.72 -8.22
CA SER A 490 12.48 -32.48 -8.72
C SER A 490 12.58 -32.27 -10.24
N GLN A 491 11.50 -32.47 -10.99
CA GLN A 491 11.48 -32.46 -12.46
C GLN A 491 10.51 -31.42 -13.04
N ILE A 492 9.66 -30.78 -12.22
CA ILE A 492 8.69 -29.78 -12.67
C ILE A 492 8.92 -28.42 -12.00
N HIS A 493 9.52 -27.49 -12.73
CA HIS A 493 9.69 -26.10 -12.30
C HIS A 493 9.06 -25.10 -13.26
N ALA A 494 8.73 -25.54 -14.48
CA ALA A 494 8.13 -24.69 -15.49
C ALA A 494 6.66 -24.40 -15.15
N ARG A 495 6.22 -23.19 -15.48
CA ARG A 495 4.86 -22.71 -15.29
C ARG A 495 4.40 -22.09 -16.60
N HIS A 496 3.56 -22.81 -17.35
CA HIS A 496 3.12 -22.34 -18.65
C HIS A 496 1.85 -23.03 -19.12
N ILE A 497 1.16 -22.37 -20.06
CA ILE A 497 0.02 -22.92 -20.78
C ILE A 497 0.42 -23.01 -22.26
N VAL A 498 0.23 -24.17 -22.88
CA VAL A 498 0.49 -24.40 -24.31
C VAL A 498 -0.80 -24.80 -25.01
N THR A 499 -1.05 -24.19 -26.16
CA THR A 499 -2.18 -24.51 -27.02
C THR A 499 -1.71 -25.20 -28.30
N ASP A 500 -2.57 -26.05 -28.85
CA ASP A 500 -2.37 -26.76 -30.12
C ASP A 500 -2.19 -25.86 -31.35
N HIS A 501 -2.75 -24.66 -31.32
CA HIS A 501 -2.63 -23.65 -32.37
C HIS A 501 -1.41 -22.74 -32.19
N GLY A 502 -0.42 -23.17 -31.38
CA GLY A 502 0.93 -22.65 -31.39
C GLY A 502 1.19 -21.47 -30.44
N TRP A 503 0.41 -21.30 -29.38
CA TRP A 503 0.72 -20.32 -28.34
C TRP A 503 1.30 -20.98 -27.09
N LYS A 504 2.32 -20.35 -26.52
CA LYS A 504 2.89 -20.66 -25.21
C LYS A 504 2.82 -19.43 -24.32
N ILE A 505 2.06 -19.52 -23.24
CA ILE A 505 1.91 -18.48 -22.23
C ILE A 505 2.78 -18.88 -21.04
N SER A 506 3.90 -18.19 -20.84
CA SER A 506 4.80 -18.45 -19.71
C SER A 506 4.42 -17.57 -18.52
N LEU A 507 4.35 -18.18 -17.34
CA LEU A 507 3.89 -17.56 -16.10
C LEU A 507 5.03 -17.64 -15.09
N ASP A 508 5.43 -16.55 -14.48
CA ASP A 508 6.45 -16.60 -13.43
C ASP A 508 5.92 -17.25 -12.13
N ARG A 509 4.65 -17.06 -11.76
CA ARG A 509 4.02 -17.59 -10.54
C ARG A 509 3.02 -18.73 -10.75
N GLY A 510 2.75 -19.10 -12.01
CA GLY A 510 1.68 -20.05 -12.33
C GLY A 510 0.31 -19.40 -12.18
N LEU A 511 -0.70 -20.15 -11.72
CA LEU A 511 -2.07 -19.66 -11.55
C LEU A 511 -2.31 -18.98 -10.19
N ASP A 512 -1.37 -19.04 -9.25
CA ASP A 512 -1.48 -18.41 -7.92
C ASP A 512 -1.05 -16.92 -7.94
N VAL A 513 -1.79 -16.13 -8.71
CA VAL A 513 -1.50 -14.71 -8.96
C VAL A 513 -2.28 -13.74 -8.08
N PHE A 514 -3.33 -14.19 -7.40
CA PHE A 514 -4.15 -13.34 -6.51
C PHE A 514 -3.63 -13.37 -5.07
N GLN A 515 -3.78 -12.26 -4.37
CA GLN A 515 -3.57 -12.23 -2.92
C GLN A 515 -4.71 -12.96 -2.21
N ARG A 516 -4.49 -13.26 -0.92
CA ARG A 516 -5.50 -13.91 -0.09
C ARG A 516 -6.73 -13.00 0.00
N TYR A 517 -7.91 -13.60 -0.20
CA TYR A 517 -9.20 -12.96 0.00
C TYR A 517 -10.17 -13.97 0.62
N GLU A 518 -11.33 -13.49 1.04
CA GLU A 518 -12.23 -14.22 1.93
C GLU A 518 -13.14 -15.17 1.16
N MET A 519 -12.58 -16.33 0.84
CA MET A 519 -13.24 -17.33 -0.03
C MET A 519 -14.56 -17.89 0.53
N ASN A 520 -14.76 -17.80 1.84
CA ASN A 520 -15.96 -18.34 2.52
C ASN A 520 -17.09 -17.31 2.66
N ASP A 521 -16.84 -16.03 2.39
CA ASP A 521 -17.87 -14.99 2.44
C ASP A 521 -18.61 -14.90 1.11
N ALA A 522 -19.78 -15.52 1.04
CA ALA A 522 -20.62 -15.53 -0.16
C ALA A 522 -21.04 -14.13 -0.66
N PHE A 523 -20.90 -13.09 0.16
CA PHE A 523 -21.25 -11.70 -0.17
C PHE A 523 -20.05 -10.84 -0.59
N ASP A 524 -18.82 -11.38 -0.61
CA ASP A 524 -17.64 -10.68 -1.11
C ASP A 524 -17.59 -10.74 -2.66
N PHE A 525 -17.54 -9.57 -3.31
CA PHE A 525 -17.40 -9.48 -4.77
C PHE A 525 -16.15 -10.20 -5.29
N ALA A 526 -15.08 -10.25 -4.49
CA ALA A 526 -13.86 -10.99 -4.83
C ALA A 526 -14.13 -12.47 -5.09
N ASN A 527 -15.20 -13.07 -4.55
CA ASN A 527 -15.52 -14.47 -4.81
C ASN A 527 -15.98 -14.76 -6.24
N ARG A 528 -16.54 -13.77 -6.95
CA ARG A 528 -17.11 -13.97 -8.29
C ARG A 528 -16.45 -13.13 -9.37
N LEU A 529 -15.81 -12.02 -9.00
CA LEU A 529 -15.15 -11.10 -9.92
C LEU A 529 -13.66 -11.12 -9.64
N GLN A 530 -12.87 -11.66 -10.57
CA GLN A 530 -11.41 -11.66 -10.44
C GLN A 530 -10.84 -10.25 -10.50
N GLU A 531 -11.48 -9.36 -11.27
CA GLU A 531 -11.05 -7.99 -11.51
C GLU A 531 -11.05 -7.12 -10.24
N VAL A 532 -11.74 -7.52 -9.17
CA VAL A 532 -11.73 -6.77 -7.91
C VAL A 532 -10.68 -7.30 -6.92
N ARG A 533 -10.02 -8.43 -7.22
CA ARG A 533 -9.02 -9.05 -6.35
C ARG A 533 -7.67 -8.32 -6.47
N PRO A 534 -7.00 -8.03 -5.36
CA PRO A 534 -5.62 -7.57 -5.40
C PRO A 534 -4.69 -8.69 -5.89
N CYS A 535 -3.79 -8.38 -6.81
CA CYS A 535 -2.80 -9.33 -7.34
C CYS A 535 -1.51 -9.33 -6.51
N LYS A 536 -0.85 -10.49 -6.45
CA LYS A 536 0.58 -10.59 -6.15
C LYS A 536 1.35 -9.98 -7.34
N PRO A 537 2.61 -9.53 -7.20
CA PRO A 537 3.39 -9.13 -8.36
C PRO A 537 3.72 -10.36 -9.21
N PHE A 538 3.49 -10.30 -10.52
CA PHE A 538 3.75 -11.41 -11.45
C PHE A 538 3.95 -10.93 -12.89
N GLU A 539 4.52 -11.79 -13.73
CA GLU A 539 4.79 -11.53 -15.14
C GLU A 539 4.22 -12.64 -16.03
N VAL A 540 3.64 -12.24 -17.17
CA VAL A 540 3.11 -13.14 -18.19
C VAL A 540 3.76 -12.84 -19.52
N THR A 541 4.31 -13.87 -20.17
CA THR A 541 4.89 -13.75 -21.51
C THR A 541 4.12 -14.60 -22.51
N TYR A 542 3.65 -13.99 -23.58
CA TYR A 542 2.96 -14.66 -24.69
C TYR A 542 3.95 -14.90 -25.83
N LEU A 543 4.16 -16.16 -26.18
CA LEU A 543 5.10 -16.59 -27.21
C LEU A 543 4.35 -17.39 -28.28
N ARG A 544 4.68 -17.15 -29.55
CA ARG A 544 4.24 -18.01 -30.65
C ARG A 544 5.29 -19.10 -30.87
N LEU A 545 4.89 -20.35 -30.75
CA LEU A 545 5.70 -21.51 -31.12
C LEU A 545 5.71 -21.56 -32.66
N GLY A 546 6.89 -21.34 -33.26
CA GLY A 546 7.05 -21.46 -34.71
C GLY A 546 6.81 -22.89 -35.17
N GLU A 547 6.25 -23.07 -36.37
CA GLU A 547 6.25 -24.35 -37.07
C GLU A 547 7.69 -24.88 -37.11
N GLN A 548 7.95 -26.03 -36.48
CA GLN A 548 9.15 -26.78 -36.79
C GLN A 548 9.00 -27.23 -38.24
N ASP A 549 9.81 -26.67 -39.14
CA ASP A 549 10.10 -27.22 -40.46
C ASP A 549 10.63 -28.65 -40.27
N GLY A 550 9.71 -29.63 -40.30
CA GLY A 550 10.03 -31.04 -40.40
C GLY A 550 10.28 -31.39 -41.86
N GLY A 551 11.55 -31.64 -42.20
CA GLY A 551 11.99 -32.11 -43.51
C GLY A 551 11.68 -33.57 -43.82
#